data_AF-A0A7Z9S5N4-F1
#
_entry.id   AF-A0A7Z9S5N4-F1
#
_cell.length_a   1.000
_cell.length_b   1.000
_cell.length_c   1.000
_cell.angle_alpha   90.00
_cell.angle_beta   90.00
_cell.angle_gamma   90.00
#
_symmetry.space_group_name_H-M   'P 1'
#
loop_
_entity.id
_entity.type
_entity.pdbx_description
1 polymer ?
#
loop_
_entity_poly.entity_id
_entity_poly.type
_entity_poly.pdbx_seq_one_letter_code
_entity_poly.pdbx_strand_id
1 'polypeptide(L)' 'MYAFTYDPAASVEEAAEKLRKSPDANVLAGGMSLIPTMKLRLS' A
#
# COMPACT_ATOMS: atom_id res chain seq x y z
N MET A 1 -4.28 -2.82 -13.42
CA MET A 1 -4.37 -2.58 -11.97
C MET A 1 -5.46 -3.48 -11.40
N TYR A 2 -5.14 -4.32 -10.42
CA TYR A 2 -6.14 -5.10 -9.69
C TYR A 2 -6.92 -4.19 -8.74
N ALA A 3 -8.08 -4.66 -8.28
CA ALA A 3 -8.79 -3.99 -7.18
C ALA A 3 -7.93 -4.08 -5.92
N PHE A 4 -7.84 -2.96 -5.18
CA PHE A 4 -7.12 -2.89 -3.92
C PHE A 4 -7.92 -2.01 -2.96
N THR A 5 -7.75 -2.25 -1.66
CA THR A 5 -8.31 -1.42 -0.60
C THR A 5 -7.29 -0.35 -0.22
N TYR A 6 -7.73 0.89 -0.09
CA TYR A 6 -6.92 1.98 0.45
C TYR A 6 -7.34 2.23 1.90
N ASP A 7 -6.40 2.04 2.82
CA ASP A 7 -6.61 2.30 4.24
C ASP A 7 -5.61 3.37 4.72
N PRO A 8 -6.06 4.62 4.92
CA PRO A 8 -5.21 5.66 5.48
C PRO A 8 -4.99 5.41 6.98
N ALA A 9 -3.72 5.38 7.40
CA ALA A 9 -3.37 5.36 8.82
C ALA A 9 -3.26 6.78 9.37
N ALA A 10 -3.75 7.00 10.59
CA ALA A 10 -3.66 8.29 11.28
C ALA A 10 -2.33 8.47 12.03
N SER A 11 -1.60 7.39 12.29
CA SER A 11 -0.27 7.41 12.90
C SER A 11 0.66 6.35 12.33
N VAL A 12 1.96 6.47 12.64
CA VAL A 12 2.99 5.51 12.21
C VAL A 12 2.77 4.15 12.88
N GLU A 13 2.36 4.15 14.15
CA GLU A 13 2.08 2.95 14.93
C GLU A 13 0.90 2.17 14.34
N GLU A 14 -0.17 2.88 13.99
CA GLU A 14 -1.35 2.28 13.33
C GLU A 14 -0.97 1.69 11.96
N ALA A 15 -0.18 2.41 11.17
CA ALA A 15 0.32 1.91 9.88
C ALA A 15 1.13 0.62 10.05
N ALA A 16 2.02 0.58 11.04
CA ALA A 16 2.84 -0.58 11.32
C ALA A 16 2.00 -1.80 11.76
N GLU A 17 0.95 -1.59 12.55
CA GLU A 17 0.01 -2.66 12.89
C GLU A 17 -0.77 -3.18 11.68
N LYS A 18 -1.27 -2.28 10.82
CA LYS A 18 -2.01 -2.66 9.61
C LYS A 18 -1.15 -3.48 8.65
N LEU A 19 0.11 -3.09 8.46
CA LEU A 19 1.07 -3.83 7.65
C LEU A 19 1.37 -5.22 8.23
N ARG A 20 1.50 -5.35 9.55
CA ARG A 20 1.69 -6.66 10.20
C ARG A 20 0.50 -7.60 10.01
N LYS A 21 -0.72 -7.06 10.00
CA LYS A 21 -1.97 -7.83 9.83
C LYS A 21 -2.21 -8.24 8.37
N SER A 22 -1.60 -7.53 7.41
CA SER A 22 -1.85 -7.70 5.98
C SER A 22 -0.52 -7.92 5.25
N PRO A 23 -0.04 -9.17 5.13
CA PRO A 23 1.28 -9.46 4.55
C PRO A 23 1.44 -9.01 3.09
N ASP A 24 0.33 -8.87 2.35
CA ASP A 24 0.32 -8.40 0.96
C ASP A 24 0.13 -6.87 0.84
N ALA A 25 0.01 -6.15 1.96
CA ALA A 25 -0.19 -4.70 1.94
C ALA A 25 1.12 -3.97 1.59
N ASN A 26 1.00 -2.99 0.70
CA ASN A 26 2.09 -2.12 0.30
C ASN A 26 1.88 -0.70 0.82
N VAL A 27 2.97 -0.03 1.19
CA VAL A 27 2.93 1.37 1.65
C VAL A 27 2.84 2.32 0.46
N LEU A 28 1.89 3.25 0.52
CA LEU A 28 1.76 4.33 -0.46
C LEU A 28 2.27 5.65 0.13
N ALA A 29 3.44 6.10 -0.33
CA ALA A 29 3.97 7.43 -0.06
C ALA A 29 3.62 8.38 -1.23
N GLY A 30 4.63 8.96 -1.90
CA GLY A 30 4.41 9.83 -3.07
C GLY A 30 3.92 9.14 -4.35
N GLY A 31 3.84 7.80 -4.37
CA GLY A 31 3.22 7.02 -5.46
C GLY A 31 3.95 7.00 -6.81
N MET A 32 5.01 7.79 -7.00
CA MET A 32 5.72 7.94 -8.28
C MET A 32 6.31 6.63 -8.84
N SER A 33 6.64 5.67 -7.98
CA SER A 33 7.13 4.34 -8.39
C SER A 33 6.05 3.27 -8.29
N LEU A 34 5.32 3.20 -7.16
CA LEU A 34 4.37 2.13 -6.90
C LEU A 34 3.18 2.16 -7.87
N ILE A 35 2.63 3.34 -8.16
CA ILE A 35 1.44 3.46 -9.01
C ILE A 35 1.73 3.03 -10.45
N PRO A 36 2.83 3.45 -11.10
CA PRO A 36 3.23 2.89 -12.40
C PRO A 36 3.41 1.37 -12.38
N THR A 37 4.08 0.82 -11.36
CA THR A 37 4.28 -0.64 -11.21
C THR A 37 2.96 -1.41 -11.12
N MET A 38 1.99 -0.92 -10.34
CA MET A 38 0.64 -1.51 -10.23
C MET A 38 -0.16 -1.42 -11.53
N LYS A 39 0.04 -0.36 -12.31
CA LYS A 39 -0.58 -0.21 -13.64
C LYS A 39 -0.04 -1.27 -14.59
N LEU A 40 1.26 -1.51 -14.56
CA LEU A 40 1.96 -2.54 -15.34
C LEU A 40 1.75 -3.97 -14.80
N ARG A 41 1.14 -4.13 -13.62
CA ARG A 41 0.90 -5.42 -12.94
C ARG A 41 2.19 -6.16 -12.56
N LEU A 42 3.20 -5.42 -12.10
CA LEU A 42 4.52 -5.93 -11.69
C LEU A 42 4.69 -6.02 -10.16
N SER A 43 3.65 -5.65 -9.42
CA SER A 43 3.55 -5.60 -7.96
C SER A 43 2.43 -6.49 -7.47
#